data_AF-A0A4S2DBW6-F1
#
_entry.id   AF-A0A4S2DBW6-F1
#
_cell.length_a   1.000
_cell.length_b   1.000
_cell.length_c   1.000
_cell.angle_alpha   90.00
_cell.angle_beta   90.00
_cell.angle_gamma   90.00
#
_symmetry.space_group_name_H-M   'P 1'
#
loop_
_entity.id
_entity.type
_entity.pdbx_description
1 polymer ?
#
loop_
_entity_poly.entity_id
_entity_poly.type
_entity_poly.pdbx_seq_one_letter_code
_entity_poly.pdbx_strand_id
1 'polypeptide(L)'
;MKKSIEQFLFSQLAFIYGQLQAANANITNILNKNGLVSDNLLSSLSSTITQMTFSLRSLDYNPFFSSNRSRAIKRIITRLFSTGIIQLDSLAKDCIYLPMAICTDKLDTLSSEVSNTVITSTSPNTQKVLNVLNKEIIRLTSQILIDLTELNTACDNFFHWNDVKKKLSDVPMPDTSLSAFFSKYDSFK
;
A
#
# COMPACT_ATOMS: atom_id res chain seq x y z
N MET A 1 -20.24 15.01 14.60
CA MET A 1 -19.46 13.88 15.16
C MET A 1 -19.60 12.60 14.33
N LYS A 2 -20.80 12.06 14.07
CA LYS A 2 -20.94 10.83 13.26
C LYS A 2 -20.40 10.97 11.81
N LYS A 3 -20.85 11.99 11.07
CA LYS A 3 -20.36 12.28 9.70
C LYS A 3 -18.86 12.54 9.62
N SER A 4 -18.27 13.20 10.63
CA SER A 4 -16.83 13.44 10.67
C SER A 4 -16.03 12.16 10.87
N ILE A 5 -16.57 11.20 11.64
CA ILE A 5 -15.96 9.88 11.79
C ILE A 5 -16.12 9.05 10.51
N GLU A 6 -17.28 9.10 9.85
CA GLU A 6 -17.49 8.45 8.54
C GLU A 6 -16.49 8.96 7.50
N GLN A 7 -16.33 10.29 7.40
CA GLN A 7 -15.35 10.93 6.53
C GLN A 7 -13.93 10.51 6.88
N PHE A 8 -13.58 10.49 8.16
CA PHE A 8 -12.25 10.08 8.61
C PHE A 8 -11.98 8.62 8.21
N LEU A 9 -12.87 7.70 8.56
CA LEU A 9 -12.75 6.28 8.25
C LEU A 9 -12.60 6.06 6.74
N PHE A 10 -13.45 6.71 5.94
CA PHE A 10 -13.36 6.65 4.49
C PHE A 10 -12.01 7.14 3.99
N SER A 11 -11.55 8.30 4.46
CA SER A 11 -10.31 8.93 3.99
C SER A 11 -9.08 8.07 4.31
N GLN A 12 -9.02 7.49 5.52
CA GLN A 12 -7.93 6.59 5.91
C GLN A 12 -7.93 5.32 5.05
N LEU A 13 -9.08 4.64 4.92
CA LEU A 13 -9.18 3.42 4.12
C LEU A 13 -8.87 3.65 2.64
N ALA A 14 -9.35 4.77 2.07
CA ALA A 14 -9.11 5.12 0.67
C ALA A 14 -7.62 5.40 0.41
N PHE A 15 -6.92 6.02 1.36
CA PHE A 15 -5.50 6.27 1.21
C PHE A 15 -4.65 5.00 1.36
N ILE A 16 -4.98 4.12 2.32
CA ILE A 16 -4.35 2.78 2.42
C ILE A 16 -4.56 2.01 1.12
N TYR A 17 -5.79 2.02 0.58
CA TYR A 17 -6.11 1.38 -0.71
C TYR A 17 -5.22 1.90 -1.84
N GLY A 18 -5.07 3.22 -1.97
CA GLY A 18 -4.24 3.84 -2.99
C GLY A 18 -2.77 3.42 -2.88
N GLN A 19 -2.21 3.40 -1.66
CA GLN A 19 -0.82 2.94 -1.45
C GLN A 19 -0.63 1.46 -1.79
N LEU A 20 -1.58 0.60 -1.42
CA LEU A 20 -1.53 -0.83 -1.76
C LEU A 20 -1.61 -1.05 -3.28
N GLN A 21 -2.47 -0.29 -3.98
CA GLN A 21 -2.55 -0.33 -5.45
C GLN A 21 -1.23 0.08 -6.09
N ALA A 22 -0.65 1.20 -5.64
CA ALA A 22 0.63 1.69 -6.16
C ALA A 22 1.76 0.68 -5.93
N ALA A 23 1.84 0.09 -4.74
CA ALA A 23 2.83 -0.94 -4.44
C ALA A 23 2.68 -2.18 -5.31
N ASN A 24 1.44 -2.67 -5.51
CA ASN A 24 1.17 -3.80 -6.41
C ASN A 24 1.58 -3.49 -7.85
N ALA A 25 1.20 -2.32 -8.38
CA ALA A 25 1.57 -1.90 -9.72
C ALA A 25 3.09 -1.84 -9.90
N ASN A 26 3.80 -1.27 -8.91
CA ASN A 26 5.25 -1.19 -8.91
C ASN A 26 5.91 -2.57 -8.92
N ILE A 27 5.52 -3.46 -7.99
CA ILE A 27 6.07 -4.82 -7.90
C ILE A 27 5.78 -5.60 -9.20
N THR A 28 4.55 -5.54 -9.70
CA THR A 28 4.14 -6.25 -10.92
C THR A 28 4.92 -5.76 -12.14
N ASN A 29 5.09 -4.44 -12.29
CA ASN A 29 5.87 -3.87 -13.39
C ASN A 29 7.35 -4.29 -13.31
N ILE A 30 7.93 -4.29 -12.10
CA ILE A 30 9.31 -4.73 -11.84
C ILE A 30 9.47 -6.22 -12.20
N LEU A 31 8.59 -7.09 -11.70
CA LEU A 31 8.61 -8.54 -11.97
C LEU A 31 8.46 -8.84 -13.47
N ASN A 32 7.59 -8.13 -14.19
CA ASN A 32 7.36 -8.35 -15.62
C ASN A 32 8.52 -7.90 -16.51
N LYS A 33 9.30 -6.90 -16.07
CA LYS A 33 10.41 -6.31 -16.84
C LYS A 33 11.78 -6.82 -16.43
N ASN A 34 11.86 -7.75 -15.48
CA ASN A 34 13.12 -8.14 -14.83
C ASN A 34 13.88 -6.91 -14.29
N GLY A 35 13.13 -5.95 -13.74
CA GLY A 35 13.62 -4.62 -13.42
C GLY A 35 14.56 -4.59 -12.21
N LEU A 36 15.25 -3.47 -12.06
CA LEU A 36 16.04 -3.19 -10.87
C LEU A 36 15.13 -3.04 -9.65
N VAL A 37 15.58 -3.54 -8.50
CA VAL A 37 14.81 -3.48 -7.26
C VAL A 37 15.53 -2.56 -6.28
N SER A 38 14.88 -1.45 -5.93
CA SER A 38 15.40 -0.57 -4.87
C SER A 38 15.07 -1.15 -3.49
N ASP A 39 15.97 -0.94 -2.55
CA ASP A 39 15.81 -1.31 -1.15
C ASP A 39 14.65 -0.57 -0.46
N ASN A 40 14.39 0.65 -0.90
CA ASN A 40 13.34 1.52 -0.37
C ASN A 40 11.98 1.40 -1.09
N LEU A 41 11.80 0.44 -2.01
CA LEU A 41 10.61 0.28 -2.85
C LEU A 41 9.29 0.32 -2.04
N LEU A 42 9.31 -0.26 -0.83
CA LEU A 42 8.12 -0.41 0.03
C LEU A 42 8.14 0.49 1.28
N SER A 43 9.11 1.40 1.41
CA SER A 43 9.23 2.28 2.58
C SER A 43 8.03 3.20 2.74
N SER A 44 7.49 3.76 1.64
CA SER A 44 6.30 4.61 1.67
C SER A 44 5.06 3.83 2.12
N LEU A 45 4.88 2.61 1.60
CA LEU A 45 3.76 1.74 1.98
C LEU A 45 3.81 1.41 3.48
N SER A 46 4.96 0.90 3.95
CA SER A 46 5.17 0.54 5.36
C SER A 46 4.92 1.73 6.30
N SER A 47 5.49 2.89 5.97
CA SER A 47 5.34 4.12 6.77
C SER A 47 3.89 4.58 6.80
N THR A 48 3.21 4.57 5.65
CA THR A 48 1.80 4.98 5.56
C THR A 48 0.92 4.06 6.39
N ILE A 49 1.04 2.74 6.22
CA ILE A 49 0.21 1.78 6.95
C ILE A 49 0.39 2.01 8.46
N THR A 50 1.63 2.14 8.92
CA THR A 50 1.94 2.37 10.35
C THR A 50 1.25 3.63 10.89
N GLN A 51 1.32 4.75 10.16
CA GLN A 51 0.67 6.00 10.57
C GLN A 51 -0.86 5.90 10.58
N MET A 52 -1.43 5.24 9.57
CA MET A 52 -2.87 5.13 9.41
C MET A 52 -3.50 4.14 10.38
N THR A 53 -2.87 3.00 10.63
CA THR A 53 -3.37 2.05 11.63
C THR A 53 -3.29 2.63 13.04
N PHE A 54 -2.28 3.47 13.35
CA PHE A 54 -2.25 4.23 14.60
C PHE A 54 -3.42 5.21 14.70
N SER A 55 -3.67 5.99 13.65
CA SER A 55 -4.74 6.98 13.60
C SER A 55 -6.14 6.35 13.61
N LEU A 56 -6.32 5.18 12.99
CA LEU A 56 -7.57 4.42 13.05
C LEU A 56 -7.88 3.95 14.47
N ARG A 57 -6.86 3.57 15.26
CA ARG A 57 -7.03 3.12 16.65
C ARG A 57 -7.36 4.23 17.65
N SER A 58 -6.92 5.46 17.38
CA SER A 58 -7.06 6.56 18.34
C SER A 58 -8.45 7.20 18.36
N LEU A 59 -9.33 6.82 17.43
CA LEU A 59 -10.64 7.43 17.27
C LEU A 59 -11.72 6.74 18.12
N ASP A 60 -12.62 7.53 18.72
CA ASP A 60 -13.77 7.01 19.46
C ASP A 60 -14.92 6.62 18.52
N TYR A 61 -15.18 5.32 18.42
CA TYR A 61 -16.25 4.76 17.59
C TYR A 61 -17.56 4.53 18.34
N ASN A 62 -17.64 4.80 19.66
CA ASN A 62 -18.85 4.63 20.46
C ASN A 62 -20.13 5.24 19.86
N PRO A 63 -20.08 6.39 19.16
CA PRO A 63 -21.25 6.95 18.49
C PRO A 63 -21.92 6.03 17.44
N PHE A 64 -21.22 5.00 16.93
CA PHE A 64 -21.80 4.01 16.00
C PHE A 64 -22.43 2.81 16.71
N PHE A 65 -22.06 2.55 17.96
CA PHE A 65 -22.57 1.43 18.75
C PHE A 65 -23.89 1.75 19.46
N SER A 66 -24.24 3.03 19.60
CA SER A 66 -25.47 3.50 20.26
C SER A 66 -26.68 3.65 19.33
N SER A 67 -26.53 3.49 18.00
CA SER A 67 -27.63 3.67 17.04
C SER A 67 -27.86 2.46 16.13
N ASN A 68 -29.13 2.06 15.95
CA ASN A 68 -29.53 0.96 15.05
C ASN A 68 -29.25 1.24 13.56
N ARG A 69 -29.13 2.52 13.18
CA ARG A 69 -28.90 2.97 11.79
C ARG A 69 -27.50 2.64 11.25
N SER A 70 -26.55 2.23 12.10
CA SER A 70 -25.13 2.08 11.72
C SER A 70 -24.66 0.64 11.57
N ARG A 71 -25.56 -0.34 11.36
CA ARG A 71 -25.19 -1.77 11.38
C ARG A 71 -24.06 -2.12 10.40
N ALA A 72 -24.07 -1.55 9.19
CA ALA A 72 -23.02 -1.77 8.19
C ALA A 72 -21.67 -1.19 8.66
N ILE A 73 -21.65 0.07 9.10
CA ILE A 73 -20.44 0.74 9.60
C ILE A 73 -19.86 0.01 10.82
N LYS A 74 -20.73 -0.47 11.73
CA LYS A 74 -20.33 -1.28 12.88
C LYS A 74 -19.63 -2.59 12.44
N ARG A 75 -20.16 -3.27 11.41
CA ARG A 75 -19.51 -4.47 10.86
C ARG A 75 -18.12 -4.17 10.28
N ILE A 76 -17.99 -3.05 9.55
CA ILE A 76 -16.70 -2.58 9.01
C ILE A 76 -15.71 -2.35 10.14
N ILE A 77 -16.11 -1.59 11.18
CA ILE A 77 -15.27 -1.33 12.36
C ILE A 77 -14.87 -2.65 13.03
N THR A 78 -15.82 -3.56 13.27
CA THR A 78 -15.50 -4.86 13.86
C THR A 78 -14.50 -5.64 13.02
N ARG A 79 -14.68 -5.79 11.71
CA ARG A 79 -13.71 -6.48 10.83
C ARG A 79 -12.33 -5.82 10.87
N LEU A 80 -12.31 -4.49 10.78
CA LEU A 80 -11.08 -3.70 10.79
C LEU A 80 -10.28 -3.93 12.07
N PHE A 81 -10.92 -3.92 13.24
CA PHE A 81 -10.24 -4.08 14.52
C PHE A 81 -9.99 -5.54 14.92
N SER A 82 -10.79 -6.50 14.46
CA SER A 82 -10.58 -7.91 14.74
C SER A 82 -9.44 -8.51 13.93
N THR A 83 -9.28 -8.11 12.66
CA THR A 83 -8.27 -8.71 11.77
C THR A 83 -7.58 -7.70 10.87
N GLY A 84 -8.29 -6.74 10.29
CA GLY A 84 -7.75 -5.86 9.25
C GLY A 84 -6.50 -5.09 9.67
N ILE A 85 -6.55 -4.41 10.81
CA ILE A 85 -5.43 -3.63 11.36
C ILE A 85 -4.23 -4.52 11.70
N ILE A 86 -4.45 -5.71 12.26
CA ILE A 86 -3.37 -6.64 12.61
C ILE A 86 -2.64 -7.10 11.34
N GLN A 87 -3.39 -7.42 10.29
CA GLN A 87 -2.82 -7.86 9.02
C GLN A 87 -2.08 -6.72 8.30
N LEU A 88 -2.60 -5.50 8.37
CA LEU A 88 -1.93 -4.30 7.86
C LEU A 88 -0.61 -4.05 8.60
N ASP A 89 -0.61 -4.09 9.94
CA ASP A 89 0.61 -3.94 10.73
C ASP A 89 1.63 -5.05 10.44
N SER A 90 1.18 -6.28 10.21
CA SER A 90 2.06 -7.38 9.76
C SER A 90 2.72 -7.03 8.44
N LEU A 91 1.94 -6.65 7.42
CA LEU A 91 2.47 -6.27 6.12
C LEU A 91 3.49 -5.13 6.23
N ALA A 92 3.20 -4.10 7.05
CA ALA A 92 4.10 -2.98 7.24
C ALA A 92 5.46 -3.42 7.81
N LYS A 93 5.48 -4.37 8.75
CA LYS A 93 6.71 -4.95 9.31
C LYS A 93 7.40 -5.85 8.30
N ASP A 94 6.65 -6.68 7.58
CA ASP A 94 7.18 -7.64 6.62
C ASP A 94 7.84 -6.96 5.40
N CYS A 95 7.52 -5.69 5.13
CA CYS A 95 8.22 -4.89 4.12
C CYS A 95 9.75 -4.82 4.34
N ILE A 96 10.25 -5.03 5.56
CA ILE A 96 11.71 -5.07 5.84
C ILE A 96 12.42 -6.27 5.22
N TYR A 97 11.69 -7.34 4.86
CA TYR A 97 12.30 -8.50 4.24
C TYR A 97 12.80 -8.21 2.82
N LEU A 98 12.29 -7.17 2.15
CA LEU A 98 12.77 -6.79 0.81
C LEU A 98 14.23 -6.31 0.84
N PRO A 99 14.62 -5.30 1.63
CA PRO A 99 16.02 -4.91 1.74
C PRO A 99 16.90 -6.03 2.30
N MET A 100 16.39 -6.88 3.21
CA MET A 100 17.13 -8.07 3.67
C MET A 100 17.44 -9.04 2.52
N ALA A 101 16.45 -9.37 1.69
CA ALA A 101 16.62 -10.26 0.55
C ALA A 101 17.58 -9.69 -0.51
N ILE A 102 17.50 -8.39 -0.79
CA ILE A 102 18.44 -7.70 -1.67
C ILE A 102 19.87 -7.81 -1.13
N CYS A 103 20.07 -7.60 0.18
CA CYS A 103 21.37 -7.76 0.81
C CYS A 103 21.89 -9.20 0.77
N THR A 104 21.02 -10.19 1.00
CA THR A 104 21.39 -11.61 0.88
C THR A 104 21.83 -11.94 -0.54
N ASP A 105 21.06 -11.56 -1.55
CA ASP A 105 21.43 -11.81 -2.95
C ASP A 105 22.76 -11.11 -3.31
N LYS A 106 23.02 -9.90 -2.79
CA LYS A 106 24.32 -9.22 -2.98
C LYS A 106 25.46 -10.03 -2.38
N LEU A 107 25.32 -10.52 -1.14
CA LEU A 107 26.35 -11.33 -0.48
C LEU A 107 26.63 -12.64 -1.24
N ASP A 108 25.59 -13.31 -1.71
CA ASP A 108 25.72 -14.53 -2.50
C ASP A 108 26.50 -14.27 -3.80
N THR A 109 26.22 -13.16 -4.49
CA THR A 109 26.96 -12.79 -5.70
C THR A 109 28.42 -12.38 -5.43
N LEU A 110 28.70 -11.71 -4.32
CA LEU A 110 30.06 -11.36 -3.92
C LEU A 110 30.89 -12.62 -3.58
N SER A 111 30.26 -13.62 -2.96
CA SER A 111 30.90 -14.89 -2.62
C SER A 111 31.24 -15.75 -3.84
N SER A 112 30.64 -15.46 -5.00
CA SER A 112 30.89 -16.13 -6.28
C SER A 112 31.83 -15.37 -7.21
N GLU A 113 32.62 -14.41 -6.68
CA GLU A 113 33.60 -13.57 -7.39
C GLU A 113 33.01 -12.68 -8.51
N VAL A 114 31.68 -12.53 -8.57
CA VAL A 114 31.02 -11.59 -9.50
C VAL A 114 30.98 -10.20 -8.85
N SER A 115 31.89 -9.31 -9.26
CA SER A 115 31.93 -7.94 -8.75
C SER A 115 30.76 -7.10 -9.28
N ASN A 116 30.17 -6.26 -8.41
CA ASN A 116 29.17 -5.24 -8.76
C ASN A 116 27.87 -5.77 -9.39
N THR A 117 27.38 -6.92 -8.92
CA THR A 117 26.13 -7.47 -9.43
C THR A 117 24.95 -6.61 -9.03
N VAL A 118 24.27 -6.09 -10.04
CA VAL A 118 23.03 -5.34 -9.85
C VAL A 118 21.91 -6.33 -9.52
N ILE A 119 21.23 -6.12 -8.39
CA ILE A 119 20.09 -6.96 -7.99
C ILE A 119 18.86 -6.58 -8.81
N THR A 120 18.25 -7.59 -9.41
CA THR A 120 17.04 -7.47 -10.22
C THR A 120 15.93 -8.31 -9.61
N SER A 121 14.73 -8.19 -10.17
CA SER A 121 13.59 -8.98 -9.74
C SER A 121 13.68 -10.48 -10.06
N THR A 122 14.77 -10.92 -10.71
CA THR A 122 15.07 -12.34 -10.96
C THR A 122 16.07 -12.91 -9.95
N SER A 123 16.64 -12.09 -9.06
CA SER A 123 17.52 -12.59 -7.99
C SER A 123 16.72 -13.47 -7.02
N PRO A 124 17.23 -14.64 -6.59
CA PRO A 124 16.42 -15.69 -5.99
C PRO A 124 15.64 -15.27 -4.75
N ASN A 125 16.32 -14.63 -3.78
CA ASN A 125 15.67 -14.22 -2.54
C ASN A 125 14.76 -13.01 -2.77
N THR A 126 15.22 -12.05 -3.56
CA THR A 126 14.48 -10.83 -3.90
C THR A 126 13.17 -11.16 -4.61
N GLN A 127 13.20 -12.03 -5.62
CA GLN A 127 12.01 -12.48 -6.34
C GLN A 127 11.01 -13.17 -5.41
N LYS A 128 11.51 -14.07 -4.55
CA LYS A 128 10.67 -14.79 -3.59
C LYS A 128 9.95 -13.83 -2.63
N VAL A 129 10.67 -12.86 -2.07
CA VAL A 129 10.09 -11.86 -1.18
C VAL A 129 9.10 -10.96 -1.91
N LEU A 130 9.42 -10.48 -3.12
CA LEU A 130 8.50 -9.68 -3.94
C LEU A 130 7.18 -10.42 -4.19
N ASN A 131 7.24 -11.71 -4.53
CA ASN A 131 6.06 -12.53 -4.76
C ASN A 131 5.19 -12.71 -3.50
N VAL A 132 5.83 -12.98 -2.35
CA VAL A 132 5.12 -13.13 -1.06
C VAL A 132 4.45 -11.83 -0.65
N LEU A 133 5.18 -10.71 -0.69
CA LEU A 133 4.65 -9.40 -0.32
C LEU A 133 3.54 -8.96 -1.27
N ASN A 134 3.70 -9.16 -2.59
CA ASN A 134 2.66 -8.78 -3.56
C ASN A 134 1.36 -9.56 -3.36
N LYS A 135 1.46 -10.86 -3.02
CA LYS A 135 0.29 -11.69 -2.71
C LYS A 135 -0.48 -11.13 -1.51
N GLU A 136 0.21 -10.75 -0.44
CA GLU A 136 -0.42 -10.14 0.73
C GLU A 136 -1.00 -8.75 0.42
N ILE A 137 -0.30 -7.93 -0.38
CA ILE A 137 -0.80 -6.63 -0.86
C ILE A 137 -2.12 -6.82 -1.62
N ILE A 138 -2.20 -7.75 -2.58
CA ILE A 138 -3.41 -8.04 -3.35
C ILE A 138 -4.57 -8.46 -2.45
N ARG A 139 -4.29 -9.35 -1.49
CA ARG A 139 -5.28 -9.84 -0.52
C ARG A 139 -5.86 -8.70 0.31
N LEU A 140 -5.00 -7.85 0.87
CA LEU A 140 -5.42 -6.70 1.69
C LEU A 140 -6.11 -5.62 0.88
N THR A 141 -5.66 -5.37 -0.35
CA THR A 141 -6.33 -4.45 -1.30
C THR A 141 -7.78 -4.86 -1.52
N SER A 142 -8.02 -6.15 -1.72
CA SER A 142 -9.36 -6.70 -1.94
C SER A 142 -10.26 -6.54 -0.72
N GLN A 143 -9.72 -6.77 0.48
CA GLN A 143 -10.47 -6.58 1.73
C GLN A 143 -10.87 -5.12 1.94
N ILE A 144 -9.93 -4.19 1.77
CA ILE A 144 -10.19 -2.75 1.93
C ILE A 144 -11.18 -2.24 0.88
N LEU A 145 -11.12 -2.77 -0.34
CA LEU A 145 -12.09 -2.44 -1.38
C LEU A 145 -13.53 -2.80 -0.97
N ILE A 146 -13.71 -3.96 -0.34
CA ILE A 146 -15.01 -4.39 0.20
C ILE A 146 -15.47 -3.39 1.26
N ASP A 147 -14.61 -3.07 2.23
CA ASP A 147 -14.93 -2.16 3.33
C ASP A 147 -15.27 -0.75 2.83
N LEU A 148 -14.55 -0.22 1.84
CA LEU A 148 -14.84 1.08 1.21
C LEU A 148 -16.17 1.09 0.45
N THR A 149 -16.47 0.01 -0.26
CA THR A 149 -17.72 -0.11 -1.01
C THR A 149 -18.92 -0.21 -0.08
N GLU A 150 -18.81 -0.99 0.99
CA GLU A 150 -19.83 -1.08 2.04
C GLU A 150 -20.01 0.26 2.77
N LEU A 151 -18.90 0.96 3.10
CA LEU A 151 -18.95 2.26 3.77
C LEU A 151 -19.64 3.31 2.89
N ASN A 152 -19.24 3.40 1.62
CA ASN A 152 -19.84 4.35 0.68
C ASN A 152 -21.34 4.09 0.50
N THR A 153 -21.75 2.83 0.41
CA THR A 153 -23.17 2.45 0.33
C THR A 153 -23.92 2.80 1.61
N ALA A 154 -23.33 2.55 2.78
CA ALA A 154 -23.93 2.87 4.08
C ALA A 154 -24.07 4.39 4.33
N CYS A 155 -23.31 5.20 3.59
CA CYS A 155 -23.36 6.65 3.61
C CYS A 155 -24.06 7.24 2.36
N ASP A 156 -25.00 6.50 1.75
CA ASP A 156 -25.82 6.95 0.61
C ASP A 156 -24.99 7.48 -0.58
N ASN A 157 -23.85 6.84 -0.84
CA ASN A 157 -22.87 7.23 -1.87
C ASN A 157 -22.25 8.63 -1.71
N PHE A 158 -22.30 9.22 -0.51
CA PHE A 158 -21.77 10.55 -0.22
C PHE A 158 -20.30 10.76 -0.63
N PHE A 159 -19.48 9.71 -0.61
CA PHE A 159 -18.05 9.82 -0.91
C PHE A 159 -17.71 9.63 -2.39
N HIS A 160 -18.69 9.29 -3.23
CA HIS A 160 -18.47 9.03 -4.65
C HIS A 160 -17.32 8.04 -4.90
N TRP A 161 -17.28 6.94 -4.14
CA TRP A 161 -16.14 6.01 -4.11
C TRP A 161 -15.68 5.54 -5.49
N ASN A 162 -16.60 5.30 -6.42
CA ASN A 162 -16.24 4.88 -7.77
C ASN A 162 -15.36 5.93 -8.51
N ASP A 163 -15.66 7.22 -8.34
CA ASP A 163 -14.88 8.30 -8.93
C ASP A 163 -13.51 8.43 -8.27
N VAL A 164 -13.46 8.29 -6.94
CA VAL A 164 -12.21 8.28 -6.17
C VAL A 164 -11.32 7.11 -6.58
N LYS A 165 -11.89 5.90 -6.64
CA LYS A 165 -11.20 4.67 -7.06
C LYS A 165 -10.62 4.82 -8.46
N LYS A 166 -11.37 5.40 -9.39
CA LYS A 166 -10.90 5.66 -10.75
C LYS A 166 -9.69 6.61 -10.74
N LYS A 167 -9.79 7.73 -10.03
CA LYS A 167 -8.67 8.67 -9.87
C LYS A 167 -7.43 8.04 -9.24
N LEU A 168 -7.60 7.15 -8.27
CA LEU A 168 -6.48 6.42 -7.66
C LEU A 168 -5.84 5.40 -8.61
N SER A 169 -6.63 4.80 -9.50
CA SER A 169 -6.15 3.84 -10.50
C SER A 169 -5.48 4.53 -11.70
N ASP A 170 -5.88 5.77 -12.01
CA ASP A 170 -5.40 6.56 -13.15
C ASP A 170 -4.15 7.39 -12.81
N VAL A 171 -3.54 7.25 -11.62
CA VAL A 171 -2.31 7.99 -11.26
C VAL A 171 -1.17 7.49 -12.16
N PRO A 172 -0.65 8.31 -13.08
CA PRO A 172 0.43 7.89 -13.96
C PRO A 172 1.67 7.60 -13.11
N MET A 173 2.41 6.55 -13.46
CA MET A 173 3.73 6.33 -12.90
C MET A 173 4.58 7.58 -13.21
N PRO A 174 5.13 8.26 -12.18
CA PRO A 174 5.98 9.41 -12.42
C PRO A 174 7.19 8.97 -13.25
N ASP A 175 7.57 9.79 -14.23
CA ASP A 175 8.82 9.59 -14.96
C ASP A 175 9.98 9.81 -13.99
N THR A 176 10.62 8.71 -13.58
CA THR A 176 11.76 8.70 -12.67
C THR A 176 13.10 8.77 -13.42
N SER A 177 13.10 9.00 -14.73
CA SER A 177 14.33 9.09 -15.51
C SER A 177 15.16 10.31 -15.13
N LEU A 178 16.49 10.10 -15.08
CA LEU A 178 17.43 11.21 -14.91
C LEU A 178 17.35 12.22 -16.05
N SER A 179 16.99 11.78 -17.27
CA SER A 179 16.73 12.68 -18.40
C SER A 179 15.59 13.64 -18.12
N ALA A 180 14.46 13.16 -17.58
CA ALA A 180 13.34 14.01 -17.20
C ALA A 180 13.72 14.94 -16.04
N PHE A 181 14.52 14.47 -15.08
CA PHE A 181 15.05 15.32 -14.01
C PHE A 181 15.94 16.44 -14.56
N PHE A 182 16.96 16.12 -15.36
CA PHE A 182 17.93 17.09 -15.88
C PHE A 182 17.30 18.06 -16.88
N SER A 183 16.32 17.62 -17.68
CA SER A 183 15.61 18.50 -18.63
C SER A 183 14.95 19.73 -17.97
N LYS A 184 14.62 19.68 -16.68
CA LYS A 184 14.09 20.81 -15.91
C LYS A 184 15.13 21.88 -15.59
N TYR A 185 16.40 21.53 -15.65
CA TYR A 185 17.54 22.38 -15.31
C TYR A 185 18.36 22.76 -16.54
N ASP A 186 18.33 21.94 -17.59
CA ASP A 186 18.99 22.20 -18.86
C ASP A 186 18.30 23.30 -19.69
N SER A 187 17.07 23.71 -19.33
CA SER A 187 16.37 24.86 -19.92
C SER A 187 16.91 26.23 -19.49
N PHE A 188 17.98 26.28 -18.69
CA PHE A 188 18.64 27.51 -18.24
C PHE A 188 19.97 27.80 -18.97
N LYS A 189 20.19 27.22 -20.16
CA LYS A 189 21.30 27.56 -21.05
C LYS A 189 20.85 28.40 -22.25
#